data_AF-A0A1V4LK61-F1
#
_entry.id   AF-A0A1V4LK61-F1
#
_cell.length_a   1.000
_cell.length_b   1.000
_cell.length_c   1.000
_cell.angle_alpha   90.00
_cell.angle_beta   90.00
_cell.angle_gamma   90.00
#
_symmetry.space_group_name_H-M   'P 1'
#
loop_
_entity.id
_entity.type
_entity.pdbx_description
1 polymer ?
#
loop_
_entity_poly.entity_id
_entity_poly.type
_entity_poly.pdbx_seq_one_letter_code
_entity_poly.pdbx_strand_id
1 'polypeptide(L)'
;MPLLTIVASLWVKRVNWKMFATMLVAFVLAFSTFKVMIDGPGREQLLKIETAIVSTVSSMFGEAAPEQPKKAFAPGKSDSIIGVGFDENKGGVRKTLWIHAYDAWLQSPIIGHGPGAFSYLEDPTKKEEAHNLGFDMLTQVGIAGVLLFAALYLWLLFKAYQARDPYSLAVLIVLMLFSGAHFMLRQPVFSLYMIICALAVKNGSFTALREKPQSI
;
A
#
# COMPACT_ATOMS: atom_id res chain seq x y z
N MET A 1 -12.96 2.31 -0.55
CA MET A 1 -13.67 3.55 -0.15
C MET A 1 -15.11 3.30 0.34
N PRO A 2 -16.03 2.62 -0.37
CA PRO A 2 -17.42 2.46 0.11
C PRO A 2 -17.54 1.66 1.41
N LEU A 3 -16.67 0.67 1.64
CA LEU A 3 -16.66 -0.14 2.86
C LEU A 3 -16.33 0.70 4.12
N LEU A 4 -15.45 1.69 3.99
CA LEU A 4 -15.08 2.59 5.09
C LEU A 4 -16.21 3.55 5.43
N THR A 5 -16.96 4.01 4.43
CA THR A 5 -18.12 4.85 4.68
C THR A 5 -19.25 4.04 5.33
N ILE A 6 -19.36 2.74 5.02
CA ILE A 6 -20.32 1.85 5.67
C ILE A 6 -19.89 1.55 7.13
N VAL A 7 -18.61 1.32 7.38
CA VAL A 7 -18.11 1.13 8.75
C VAL A 7 -18.26 2.42 9.58
N ALA A 8 -17.93 3.57 8.99
CA ALA A 8 -18.15 4.87 9.61
C ALA A 8 -19.65 5.20 9.78
N SER A 9 -20.53 4.76 8.86
CA SER A 9 -21.97 5.00 8.93
C SER A 9 -22.64 4.22 10.06
N LEU A 10 -22.24 2.97 10.23
CA LEU A 10 -22.70 2.11 11.32
C LEU A 10 -22.29 2.69 12.68
N TRP A 11 -21.17 3.42 12.75
CA TRP A 11 -20.67 3.96 14.01
C TRP A 11 -21.13 5.39 14.34
N VAL A 12 -21.26 6.27 13.34
CA VAL A 12 -21.58 7.70 13.55
C VAL A 12 -23.09 7.97 13.64
N LYS A 13 -23.94 6.96 13.39
CA LYS A 13 -25.43 7.02 13.38
C LYS A 13 -26.07 8.03 12.39
N ARG A 14 -25.36 9.05 11.91
CA ARG A 14 -25.79 9.99 10.86
C ARG A 14 -24.73 10.13 9.78
N VAL A 15 -24.99 9.52 8.63
CA VAL A 15 -24.16 9.67 7.43
C VAL A 15 -24.36 11.06 6.84
N ASN A 16 -23.27 11.79 6.66
CA ASN A 16 -23.30 13.00 5.85
C ASN A 16 -23.30 12.61 4.36
N TRP A 17 -24.50 12.39 3.82
CA TRP A 17 -24.72 11.94 2.44
C TRP A 17 -24.08 12.86 1.39
N LYS A 18 -23.96 14.17 1.67
CA LYS A 18 -23.29 15.12 0.77
C LYS A 18 -21.79 14.85 0.68
N MET A 19 -21.15 14.51 1.80
CA MET A 19 -19.74 14.14 1.86
C MET A 19 -19.50 12.79 1.17
N PHE A 20 -20.37 11.80 1.41
CA PHE A 20 -20.26 10.50 0.73
C PHE A 20 -20.40 10.64 -0.79
N ALA A 21 -21.38 11.40 -1.26
CA ALA A 21 -21.60 11.63 -2.68
C ALA A 21 -20.40 12.34 -3.34
N THR A 22 -19.84 13.37 -2.69
CA THR A 22 -18.65 14.06 -3.21
C THR A 22 -17.42 13.15 -3.24
N MET A 23 -17.17 12.35 -2.21
CA MET A 23 -16.07 11.37 -2.22
C MET A 23 -16.26 10.30 -3.29
N LEU A 24 -17.50 9.83 -3.51
CA LEU A 24 -17.80 8.84 -4.54
C LEU A 24 -17.58 9.42 -5.95
N VAL A 25 -18.06 10.63 -6.21
CA VAL A 25 -17.85 11.32 -7.50
C VAL A 25 -16.36 11.56 -7.74
N ALA A 26 -15.62 12.04 -6.74
CA ALA A 26 -14.18 12.24 -6.85
C ALA A 26 -13.43 10.92 -7.14
N PHE A 27 -13.83 9.83 -6.47
CA PHE A 27 -13.28 8.50 -6.75
C PHE A 27 -13.57 8.04 -8.17
N VAL A 28 -14.82 8.16 -8.63
CA VAL A 28 -15.21 7.76 -10.00
C VAL A 28 -14.45 8.58 -11.04
N LEU A 29 -14.33 9.91 -10.86
CA LEU A 29 -13.58 10.78 -11.77
C LEU A 29 -12.09 10.41 -11.82
N ALA A 30 -11.46 10.23 -10.66
CA ALA A 30 -10.05 9.85 -10.59
C ALA A 30 -9.81 8.48 -11.20
N PHE A 31 -10.66 7.51 -10.90
CA PHE A 31 -10.55 6.13 -11.40
C PHE A 31 -10.81 6.05 -12.90
N SER A 32 -11.83 6.75 -13.41
CA SER A 32 -12.12 6.79 -14.85
C SER A 32 -11.02 7.50 -15.65
N THR A 33 -10.49 8.61 -15.13
CA THR A 33 -9.32 9.29 -15.74
C THR A 33 -8.11 8.37 -15.78
N PHE A 34 -7.82 7.69 -14.67
CA PHE A 34 -6.75 6.68 -14.61
C PHE A 34 -6.96 5.57 -15.65
N LYS A 35 -8.17 5.00 -15.74
CA LYS A 35 -8.49 3.94 -16.71
C LYS A 35 -8.31 4.40 -18.16
N VAL A 36 -8.74 5.62 -18.49
CA VAL A 36 -8.57 6.18 -19.86
C VAL A 36 -7.10 6.41 -20.19
N MET A 37 -6.31 6.88 -19.23
CA MET A 37 -4.87 7.13 -19.42
C MET A 37 -4.06 5.84 -19.56
N ILE A 38 -4.41 4.80 -18.80
CA ILE A 38 -3.61 3.57 -18.69
C ILE A 38 -4.09 2.49 -19.66
N ASP A 39 -5.40 2.34 -19.83
CA ASP A 39 -6.00 1.27 -20.66
C ASP A 39 -6.69 1.78 -21.93
N GLY A 40 -6.87 3.09 -22.05
CA GLY A 40 -7.53 3.75 -23.16
C GLY A 40 -6.56 4.50 -24.09
N PRO A 41 -7.06 5.46 -24.88
CA PRO A 41 -6.29 6.17 -25.90
C PRO A 41 -5.14 7.03 -25.34
N GLY A 42 -5.17 7.36 -24.04
CA GLY A 42 -4.07 8.07 -23.38
C GLY A 42 -2.77 7.26 -23.36
N ARG A 43 -2.85 5.93 -23.39
CA ARG A 43 -1.68 5.05 -23.41
C ARG A 43 -0.86 5.20 -24.68
N GLU A 44 -1.53 5.33 -25.83
CA GLU A 44 -0.86 5.52 -27.12
C GLU A 44 -0.10 6.85 -27.16
N GLN A 45 -0.65 7.89 -26.52
CA GLN A 45 0.04 9.17 -26.39
C GLN A 45 1.25 9.06 -25.46
N LEU A 46 1.12 8.35 -24.33
CA LEU A 46 2.25 8.11 -23.43
C LEU A 46 3.38 7.35 -24.12
N LEU A 47 3.07 6.30 -24.87
CA LEU A 47 4.06 5.54 -25.64
C LEU A 47 4.75 6.40 -26.71
N LYS A 48 4.00 7.26 -27.41
CA LYS A 48 4.58 8.20 -28.39
C LYS A 48 5.53 9.20 -27.73
N ILE A 49 5.15 9.77 -26.59
CA ILE A 49 5.98 10.71 -25.83
C ILE A 49 7.24 10.01 -25.30
N GLU A 50 7.10 8.81 -24.73
CA GLU A 50 8.23 8.00 -24.24
C GLU A 50 9.22 7.71 -25.38
N THR A 51 8.71 7.26 -26.54
CA THR A 51 9.54 6.98 -27.71
C THR A 51 10.27 8.22 -28.21
N ALA A 52 9.60 9.38 -28.22
CA ALA A 52 10.20 10.66 -28.64
C ALA A 52 11.27 11.16 -27.66
N ILE A 53 11.07 10.96 -26.36
CA ILE A 53 12.07 11.31 -25.33
C ILE A 53 13.29 10.42 -25.47
N VAL A 54 13.10 9.09 -25.55
CA VAL A 54 14.20 8.14 -25.71
C VAL A 54 14.99 8.42 -26.99
N SER A 55 14.32 8.69 -28.11
CA SER A 55 15.00 9.02 -29.37
C SER A 55 15.82 10.31 -29.27
N THR A 56 15.26 11.34 -28.60
CA THR A 56 15.95 12.62 -28.41
C THR A 56 17.20 12.43 -27.54
N VAL A 57 17.07 11.71 -26.43
CA VAL A 57 18.17 11.42 -25.52
C VAL A 57 19.25 10.59 -26.21
N SER A 58 18.91 9.48 -26.87
CA SER A 58 19.89 8.68 -27.62
C SER A 58 20.62 9.49 -28.69
N SER A 59 19.94 10.40 -29.38
CA SER A 59 20.56 11.29 -30.37
C SER A 59 21.55 12.29 -29.75
N MET A 60 21.32 12.73 -28.51
CA MET A 60 22.24 13.63 -27.79
C MET A 60 23.50 12.92 -27.31
N PHE A 61 23.41 11.62 -27.01
CA PHE A 61 24.52 10.82 -26.51
C PHE A 61 25.27 10.04 -27.61
N GLY A 62 24.87 10.17 -28.88
CA GLY A 62 25.55 9.55 -30.02
C GLY A 62 25.46 8.01 -30.05
N GLU A 63 24.54 7.43 -29.29
CA GLU A 63 24.28 5.98 -29.29
C GLU A 63 23.30 5.63 -30.41
N ALA A 64 23.54 4.50 -31.09
CA ALA A 64 22.57 3.96 -32.04
C ALA A 64 21.24 3.70 -31.31
N ALA A 65 20.13 4.17 -31.90
CA ALA A 65 18.80 4.03 -31.31
C ALA A 65 18.58 2.56 -30.87
N PRO A 66 18.24 2.29 -29.60
CA PRO A 66 18.11 0.93 -29.13
C PRO A 66 17.05 0.21 -29.95
N GLU A 67 17.31 -1.04 -30.34
CA GLU A 67 16.26 -1.94 -30.83
C GLU A 67 15.11 -1.90 -29.81
N GLN A 68 13.90 -1.65 -30.32
CA GLN A 68 12.61 -1.56 -29.61
C GLN A 68 12.69 -2.05 -28.15
N PRO A 69 12.44 -1.19 -27.14
CA PRO A 69 12.64 -1.56 -25.75
C PRO A 69 11.78 -2.78 -25.43
N LYS A 70 12.44 -3.90 -25.10
CA LYS A 70 11.80 -5.19 -24.77
C LYS A 70 10.95 -5.18 -23.49
N LYS A 71 10.62 -4.01 -22.95
CA LYS A 71 9.54 -3.73 -22.00
C LYS A 71 9.37 -2.22 -21.98
N ALA A 72 8.34 -1.71 -22.64
CA ALA A 72 7.93 -0.32 -22.46
C ALA A 72 7.72 -0.06 -20.96
N PHE A 73 8.23 1.08 -20.46
CA PHE A 73 7.99 1.49 -19.07
C PHE A 73 6.54 1.93 -18.85
N ALA A 74 5.76 2.06 -19.93
CA ALA A 74 4.32 2.20 -19.86
C ALA A 74 3.70 1.10 -18.98
N PRO A 75 2.94 1.45 -17.93
CA PRO A 75 2.24 0.46 -17.11
C PRO A 75 1.45 -0.49 -18.02
N GLY A 76 1.63 -1.79 -17.80
CA GLY A 76 0.98 -2.83 -18.58
C GLY A 76 -0.54 -2.62 -18.59
N LYS A 77 -1.19 -2.96 -19.71
CA LYS A 77 -2.65 -2.94 -19.81
C LYS A 77 -3.21 -3.74 -18.63
N SER A 78 -4.13 -3.17 -17.88
CA SER A 78 -4.74 -3.89 -16.76
C SER A 78 -5.70 -4.94 -17.32
N ASP A 79 -5.43 -6.23 -17.03
CA ASP A 79 -6.27 -7.35 -17.49
C ASP A 79 -7.62 -7.45 -16.76
N SER A 80 -8.01 -6.40 -16.03
CA SER A 80 -9.24 -6.38 -15.24
C SER A 80 -10.10 -5.17 -15.58
N ILE A 81 -11.41 -5.39 -15.60
CA ILE A 81 -12.42 -4.33 -15.76
C ILE A 81 -12.32 -3.32 -14.60
N ILE A 82 -11.84 -3.75 -13.43
CA ILE A 82 -11.77 -2.96 -12.19
C ILE A 82 -10.35 -2.40 -11.93
N GLY A 83 -9.39 -2.55 -12.86
CA GLY A 83 -8.02 -2.04 -12.73
C GLY A 83 -7.13 -2.76 -11.69
N VAL A 84 -7.67 -3.76 -10.98
CA VAL A 84 -6.92 -4.73 -10.16
C VAL A 84 -6.57 -5.94 -11.02
N GLY A 85 -5.40 -5.92 -11.64
CA GLY A 85 -4.94 -7.01 -12.51
C GLY A 85 -4.73 -8.32 -11.73
N PHE A 86 -5.74 -9.19 -11.73
CA PHE A 86 -5.69 -10.59 -11.29
C PHE A 86 -5.14 -11.46 -12.42
N ASP A 87 -3.86 -11.28 -12.72
CA ASP A 87 -3.16 -12.11 -13.70
C ASP A 87 -2.80 -13.44 -13.01
N GLU A 88 -3.27 -14.58 -13.55
CA GLU A 88 -2.99 -15.91 -12.99
C GLU A 88 -1.48 -16.18 -12.88
N ASN A 89 -0.68 -15.59 -13.77
CA ASN A 89 0.78 -15.67 -13.70
C ASN A 89 1.34 -14.99 -12.45
N LYS A 90 0.68 -13.95 -11.92
CA LYS A 90 1.11 -13.29 -10.67
C LYS A 90 0.92 -14.17 -9.44
N GLY A 91 -0.05 -15.09 -9.46
CA GLY A 91 -0.27 -16.04 -8.37
C GLY A 91 0.87 -17.03 -8.22
N GLY A 92 1.33 -17.60 -9.35
CA GLY A 92 2.48 -18.51 -9.40
C GLY A 92 3.78 -17.84 -8.96
N VAL A 93 4.06 -16.65 -9.50
CA VAL A 93 5.25 -15.84 -9.16
C VAL A 93 5.29 -15.51 -7.67
N ARG A 94 4.16 -15.09 -7.08
CA ARG A 94 4.07 -14.79 -5.63
C ARG A 94 4.31 -16.02 -4.76
N LYS A 95 3.81 -17.19 -5.18
CA LYS A 95 4.01 -18.44 -4.43
C LYS A 95 5.50 -18.77 -4.35
N THR A 96 6.24 -18.65 -5.45
CA THR A 96 7.71 -18.84 -5.46
C THR A 96 8.39 -17.86 -4.51
N LEU A 97 8.04 -16.58 -4.58
CA LEU A 97 8.57 -15.57 -3.67
C LEU A 97 8.28 -15.88 -2.20
N TRP A 98 7.12 -16.42 -1.88
CA TRP A 98 6.77 -16.76 -0.49
C TRP A 98 7.53 -17.98 0.02
N ILE A 99 7.73 -18.99 -0.82
CA ILE A 99 8.54 -20.17 -0.48
C ILE A 99 9.99 -19.73 -0.20
N HIS A 100 10.59 -18.97 -1.10
CA HIS A 100 11.96 -18.51 -0.90
C HIS A 100 12.11 -17.51 0.26
N ALA A 101 11.10 -16.70 0.55
CA ALA A 101 11.09 -15.84 1.73
C ALA A 101 11.00 -16.67 3.02
N TYR A 102 10.20 -17.74 3.03
CA TYR A 102 10.13 -18.67 4.15
C TYR A 102 11.48 -19.38 4.38
N ASP A 103 12.10 -19.89 3.31
CA ASP A 103 13.41 -20.54 3.37
C ASP A 103 14.49 -19.57 3.86
N ALA A 104 14.44 -18.30 3.43
CA ALA A 104 15.31 -17.27 3.94
C ALA A 104 15.05 -17.03 5.44
N TRP A 105 13.81 -16.87 5.87
CA TRP A 105 13.47 -16.64 7.28
C TRP A 105 13.97 -17.78 8.19
N LEU A 106 13.88 -19.03 7.77
CA LEU A 106 14.38 -20.19 8.54
C LEU A 106 15.88 -20.12 8.85
N GLN A 107 16.66 -19.37 8.06
CA GLN A 107 18.10 -19.16 8.31
C GLN A 107 18.37 -18.16 9.47
N SER A 108 17.44 -17.25 9.76
CA SER A 108 17.54 -16.32 10.90
C SER A 108 16.14 -16.03 11.48
N PRO A 109 15.55 -17.00 12.21
CA PRO A 109 14.12 -16.92 12.53
C PRO A 109 13.78 -15.91 13.63
N ILE A 110 14.72 -15.67 14.56
CA ILE A 110 14.47 -14.86 15.75
C ILE A 110 14.61 -13.36 15.44
N ILE A 111 15.75 -12.98 14.87
CA ILE A 111 16.14 -11.58 14.65
C ILE A 111 16.06 -11.13 13.19
N GLY A 112 15.90 -12.06 12.25
CA GLY A 112 15.92 -11.77 10.82
C GLY A 112 17.32 -11.49 10.28
N HIS A 113 17.37 -11.05 9.03
CA HIS A 113 18.60 -10.79 8.27
C HIS A 113 18.97 -9.31 8.18
N GLY A 114 18.19 -8.43 8.81
CA GLY A 114 18.34 -6.98 8.73
C GLY A 114 17.58 -6.37 7.56
N PRO A 115 17.76 -5.06 7.30
CA PRO A 115 17.04 -4.35 6.24
C PRO A 115 17.41 -4.88 4.84
N GLY A 116 16.40 -5.18 4.02
CA GLY A 116 16.63 -5.61 2.64
C GLY A 116 15.57 -6.58 2.11
N ALA A 117 15.77 -6.98 0.87
CA ALA A 117 15.00 -8.04 0.21
C ALA A 117 15.75 -9.36 0.35
N PHE A 118 15.04 -10.45 0.65
CA PHE A 118 15.64 -11.77 0.89
C PHE A 118 15.05 -12.89 0.03
N SER A 119 13.90 -12.65 -0.60
CA SER A 119 13.31 -13.58 -1.55
C SER A 119 13.93 -13.42 -2.95
N TYR A 120 13.54 -14.27 -3.90
CA TYR A 120 13.99 -14.27 -5.29
C TYR A 120 13.04 -15.12 -6.14
N LEU A 121 13.06 -14.93 -7.47
CA LEU A 121 12.28 -15.77 -8.40
C LEU A 121 13.10 -16.95 -8.92
N GLU A 122 14.15 -16.66 -9.69
CA GLU A 122 14.96 -17.66 -10.37
C GLU A 122 16.40 -17.71 -9.84
N ASP A 123 16.97 -16.53 -9.55
CA ASP A 123 18.38 -16.37 -9.18
C ASP A 123 18.50 -15.86 -7.74
N PRO A 124 19.10 -16.63 -6.81
CA PRO A 124 19.30 -16.21 -5.41
C PRO A 124 20.14 -14.94 -5.24
N THR A 125 20.95 -14.57 -6.24
CA THR A 125 21.74 -13.32 -6.22
C THR A 125 20.90 -12.09 -6.53
N LYS A 126 19.76 -12.27 -7.23
CA LYS A 126 18.80 -11.21 -7.55
C LYS A 126 17.69 -11.20 -6.52
N LYS A 127 17.93 -10.49 -5.42
CA LYS A 127 16.98 -10.39 -4.32
C LYS A 127 15.76 -9.54 -4.68
N GLU A 128 14.58 -10.04 -4.29
CA GLU A 128 13.28 -9.40 -4.49
C GLU A 128 12.43 -9.47 -3.21
N GLU A 129 11.47 -8.56 -3.10
CA GLU A 129 10.51 -8.53 -1.99
C GLU A 129 9.46 -9.63 -2.17
N ALA A 130 8.99 -10.20 -1.07
CA ALA A 130 7.95 -11.22 -1.11
C ALA A 130 6.57 -10.64 -1.50
N HIS A 131 6.46 -9.30 -1.52
CA HIS A 131 5.21 -8.56 -1.72
C HIS A 131 4.13 -9.02 -0.74
N ASN A 132 4.55 -9.35 0.47
CA ASN A 132 3.70 -9.78 1.58
C ASN A 132 4.35 -9.30 2.86
N LEU A 133 3.65 -8.38 3.55
CA LEU A 133 4.14 -7.74 4.77
C LEU A 133 4.70 -8.74 5.78
N GLY A 134 4.02 -9.88 5.98
CA GLY A 134 4.43 -10.87 6.96
C GLY A 134 5.76 -11.51 6.60
N PHE A 135 5.92 -11.97 5.36
CA PHE A 135 7.17 -12.58 4.90
C PHE A 135 8.33 -11.58 4.85
N ASP A 136 8.07 -10.36 4.37
CA ASP A 136 9.09 -9.30 4.32
C ASP A 136 9.52 -8.89 5.75
N MET A 137 8.59 -8.82 6.71
CA MET A 137 8.96 -8.58 8.11
C MET A 137 9.70 -9.75 8.75
N LEU A 138 9.24 -10.99 8.54
CA LEU A 138 9.89 -12.17 9.12
C LEU A 138 11.34 -12.29 8.62
N THR A 139 11.57 -12.07 7.34
CA THR A 139 12.92 -12.12 6.78
C THR A 139 13.81 -10.96 7.27
N GLN A 140 13.28 -9.75 7.45
CA GLN A 140 14.08 -8.60 7.87
C GLN A 140 14.34 -8.53 9.38
N VAL A 141 13.30 -8.74 10.20
CA VAL A 141 13.34 -8.49 11.66
C VAL A 141 13.00 -9.71 12.51
N GLY A 142 12.73 -10.86 11.87
CA GLY A 142 12.40 -12.11 12.54
C GLY A 142 11.10 -12.05 13.33
N ILE A 143 10.83 -13.11 14.08
CA ILE A 143 9.61 -13.19 14.90
C ILE A 143 9.62 -12.14 16.02
N ALA A 144 10.80 -11.77 16.55
CA ALA A 144 10.90 -10.77 17.62
C ALA A 144 10.42 -9.40 17.15
N GLY A 145 10.88 -8.95 15.97
CA GLY A 145 10.44 -7.67 15.41
C GLY A 145 8.98 -7.69 14.98
N VAL A 146 8.49 -8.81 14.43
CA VAL A 146 7.07 -8.99 14.08
C VAL A 146 6.19 -8.86 15.31
N LEU A 147 6.55 -9.51 16.42
CA LEU A 147 5.78 -9.44 17.67
C LEU A 147 5.80 -8.04 18.29
N LEU A 148 6.94 -7.35 18.30
CA LEU A 148 7.05 -5.97 18.79
C LEU A 148 6.19 -5.01 17.97
N PHE A 149 6.24 -5.14 16.64
CA PHE A 149 5.42 -4.34 15.75
C PHE A 149 3.93 -4.64 15.95
N ALA A 150 3.54 -5.91 16.02
CA ALA A 150 2.15 -6.32 16.26
C ALA A 150 1.65 -5.77 17.61
N ALA A 151 2.46 -5.84 18.66
CA ALA A 151 2.13 -5.29 19.97
C ALA A 151 1.92 -3.77 19.92
N LEU A 152 2.82 -3.02 19.27
CA LEU A 152 2.68 -1.58 19.06
C LEU A 152 1.40 -1.25 18.29
N TYR A 153 1.13 -1.99 17.22
CA TYR A 153 -0.03 -1.75 16.36
C TYR A 153 -1.35 -2.01 17.09
N LEU A 154 -1.44 -3.14 17.79
CA LEU A 154 -2.59 -3.51 18.60
C LEU A 154 -2.81 -2.54 19.75
N TRP A 155 -1.73 -2.07 20.38
CA TRP A 155 -1.81 -1.03 21.41
C TRP A 155 -2.37 0.28 20.85
N LEU A 156 -1.94 0.72 19.66
CA LEU A 156 -2.50 1.91 19.00
C LEU A 156 -3.99 1.74 18.68
N LEU A 157 -4.38 0.60 18.11
CA LEU A 157 -5.79 0.28 17.83
C LEU A 157 -6.64 0.30 19.12
N PHE A 158 -6.15 -0.33 20.17
CA PHE A 158 -6.82 -0.37 21.46
C PHE A 158 -6.97 1.04 22.06
N LYS A 159 -5.93 1.86 21.99
CA LYS A 159 -5.97 3.25 22.47
C LYS A 159 -6.93 4.12 21.65
N ALA A 160 -6.94 3.99 20.33
CA ALA A 160 -7.87 4.70 19.47
C ALA A 160 -9.33 4.28 19.74
N TYR A 161 -9.56 2.99 20.00
CA TYR A 161 -10.87 2.46 20.40
C TYR A 161 -11.32 3.01 21.76
N GLN A 162 -10.45 2.96 22.78
CA GLN A 162 -10.74 3.54 24.10
C GLN A 162 -11.05 5.03 24.03
N ALA A 163 -10.32 5.76 23.18
CA ALA A 163 -10.52 7.18 22.96
C ALA A 163 -11.78 7.51 22.13
N ARG A 164 -12.52 6.51 21.63
CA ARG A 164 -13.67 6.72 20.72
C ARG A 164 -13.27 7.60 19.53
N ASP A 165 -12.07 7.37 18.98
CA ASP A 165 -11.53 8.08 17.81
C ASP A 165 -11.70 7.20 16.55
N PRO A 166 -12.82 7.35 15.81
CA PRO A 166 -13.07 6.55 14.63
C PRO A 166 -12.12 6.87 13.47
N TYR A 167 -11.51 8.05 13.45
CA TYR A 167 -10.61 8.46 12.37
C TYR A 167 -9.27 7.78 12.49
N SER A 168 -8.66 7.80 13.69
CA SER A 168 -7.42 7.08 13.96
C SER A 168 -7.60 5.58 13.72
N LEU A 169 -8.73 4.99 14.13
CA LEU A 169 -9.03 3.58 13.81
C LEU A 169 -9.15 3.31 12.32
N ALA A 170 -9.88 4.15 11.59
CA ALA A 170 -10.03 3.98 10.14
C ALA A 170 -8.67 4.08 9.43
N VAL A 171 -7.83 5.05 9.79
CA VAL A 171 -6.47 5.20 9.24
C VAL A 171 -5.64 3.95 9.53
N LEU A 172 -5.60 3.48 10.78
CA LEU A 172 -4.85 2.27 11.14
C LEU A 172 -5.38 1.03 10.40
N ILE A 173 -6.69 0.85 10.27
CA ILE A 173 -7.21 -0.33 9.54
C ILE A 173 -6.81 -0.27 8.06
N VAL A 174 -6.97 0.89 7.42
CA VAL A 174 -6.62 1.07 6.00
C VAL A 174 -5.12 0.90 5.77
N LEU A 175 -4.31 1.48 6.66
CA LEU A 175 -2.87 1.39 6.58
C LEU A 175 -2.41 -0.07 6.63
N MET A 176 -2.98 -0.88 7.54
CA MET A 176 -2.66 -2.31 7.61
C MET A 176 -3.13 -3.09 6.39
N LEU A 177 -4.37 -2.86 5.93
CA LEU A 177 -4.92 -3.54 4.75
C LEU A 177 -4.08 -3.28 3.49
N PHE A 178 -3.67 -2.02 3.28
CA PHE A 178 -2.86 -1.66 2.13
C PHE A 178 -1.42 -2.16 2.27
N SER A 179 -0.87 -2.17 3.49
CA SER A 179 0.46 -2.71 3.78
C SER A 179 0.54 -4.23 3.63
N GLY A 180 -0.54 -4.97 3.92
CA GLY A 180 -0.58 -6.42 3.73
C GLY A 180 -0.32 -6.84 2.28
N ALA A 181 -0.77 -6.02 1.32
CA ALA A 181 -0.59 -6.26 -0.12
C ALA A 181 0.69 -5.64 -0.71
N HIS A 182 1.31 -4.69 -0.01
CA HIS A 182 2.52 -3.99 -0.44
C HIS A 182 3.40 -3.69 0.77
N PHE A 183 4.66 -4.11 0.75
CA PHE A 183 5.58 -3.83 1.85
C PHE A 183 5.82 -2.32 2.03
N MET A 184 5.02 -1.70 2.91
CA MET A 184 5.02 -0.26 3.16
C MET A 184 5.89 0.17 4.35
N LEU A 185 6.39 -0.78 5.15
CA LEU A 185 7.20 -0.47 6.34
C LEU A 185 8.48 0.29 5.99
N ARG A 186 9.00 0.14 4.77
CA ARG A 186 10.12 0.94 4.26
C ARG A 186 9.76 2.39 3.92
N GLN A 187 8.47 2.70 3.77
CA GLN A 187 8.03 4.05 3.41
C GLN A 187 7.89 4.90 4.68
N PRO A 188 8.58 6.06 4.77
CA PRO A 188 8.49 6.96 5.92
C PRO A 188 7.06 7.44 6.21
N VAL A 189 6.20 7.41 5.19
CA VAL A 189 4.78 7.77 5.29
C VAL A 189 4.03 6.83 6.25
N PHE A 190 4.38 5.54 6.31
CA PHE A 190 3.76 4.59 7.22
C PHE A 190 3.99 4.99 8.68
N SER A 191 5.25 5.24 9.06
CA SER A 191 5.59 5.63 10.42
C SER A 191 5.04 7.01 10.77
N LEU A 192 4.99 7.94 9.81
CA LEU A 192 4.36 9.25 10.01
C LEU A 192 2.88 9.12 10.37
N TYR A 193 2.10 8.30 9.66
CA TYR A 193 0.68 8.10 9.98
C TYR A 193 0.47 7.45 11.36
N MET A 194 1.33 6.50 11.74
CA MET A 194 1.32 5.91 13.08
C MET A 194 1.56 6.96 14.17
N ILE A 195 2.53 7.85 13.98
CA ILE A 195 2.83 8.94 14.92
C ILE A 195 1.65 9.92 15.02
N ILE A 196 1.06 10.30 13.88
CA ILE A 196 -0.12 11.18 13.85
C ILE A 196 -1.28 10.55 14.63
N CYS A 197 -1.57 9.26 14.42
CA CYS A 197 -2.62 8.55 15.16
C CYS A 197 -2.31 8.54 16.67
N ALA A 198 -1.06 8.24 17.04
CA ALA A 198 -0.65 8.25 18.46
C ALA A 198 -0.84 9.64 19.10
N LEU A 199 -0.48 10.71 18.41
CA LEU A 199 -0.66 12.09 18.88
C LEU A 199 -2.14 12.50 18.93
N ALA A 200 -2.93 12.14 17.92
CA ALA A 200 -4.36 12.43 17.87
C ALA A 200 -5.10 11.76 19.02
N VAL A 201 -4.79 10.49 19.30
CA VAL A 201 -5.35 9.74 20.42
C VAL A 201 -4.91 10.31 21.76
N LYS A 202 -3.63 10.68 21.90
CA LYS A 202 -3.10 11.31 23.12
C LYS A 202 -3.77 12.66 23.40
N ASN A 203 -3.97 13.47 22.37
CA ASN A 203 -4.48 14.83 22.50
C ASN A 203 -6.02 14.90 22.43
N GLY A 204 -6.70 13.77 22.19
CA GLY A 204 -8.15 13.74 22.00
C GLY A 204 -8.63 14.57 20.80
N SER A 205 -7.80 14.71 19.76
CA SER A 205 -8.07 15.64 18.65
C SER A 205 -9.34 15.30 17.86
N PHE A 206 -9.77 14.04 17.91
CA PHE A 206 -10.97 13.57 17.20
C PHE A 206 -11.94 12.79 18.09
N THR A 207 -11.79 12.85 19.41
CA THR A 207 -12.80 12.32 20.33
C THR A 207 -14.12 13.04 20.05
N ALA A 208 -15.16 12.30 19.67
CA ALA A 208 -16.52 12.83 19.62
C ALA A 208 -16.81 13.47 20.98
N LEU A 209 -17.11 14.77 20.97
CA LEU A 209 -17.35 15.64 22.13
C LEU A 209 -17.45 14.86 23.44
N ARG A 210 -16.41 14.94 24.28
CA ARG A 210 -16.49 14.57 25.69
C ARG A 210 -17.74 15.27 26.23
N GLU A 211 -18.84 14.55 26.40
CA GLU A 211 -19.96 15.05 27.18
C GLU A 211 -19.34 15.44 28.51
N LYS A 212 -19.26 16.76 28.75
CA LYS A 212 -18.85 17.27 30.06
C LYS A 212 -19.72 16.53 31.07
N PRO A 213 -19.15 15.90 32.10
CA PRO A 213 -19.98 15.35 33.17
C PRO A 213 -20.84 16.51 33.68
N GLN A 214 -22.16 16.35 33.60
CA GLN A 214 -23.08 17.29 34.20
C GLN A 214 -22.74 17.34 35.69
N SER A 215 -22.35 18.51 36.18
CA SER A 215 -22.25 18.77 37.61
C SER A 215 -23.64 18.60 38.19
N ILE A 216 -23.78 17.64 39.11
CA ILE A 216 -24.90 17.57 40.06
C ILE A 216 -24.76 18.74 41.04
#